data_AF-A0A2V6ZS38-F1
#
_entry.id   AF-A0A2V6ZS38-F1
#
_cell.length_a   1.000
_cell.length_b   1.000
_cell.length_c   1.000
_cell.angle_alpha   90.00
_cell.angle_beta   90.00
_cell.angle_gamma   90.00
#
_symmetry.space_group_name_H-M   'P 1'
#
loop_
_entity.id
_entity.type
_entity.pdbx_description
1 polymer ?
#
loop_
_entity_poly.entity_id
_entity_poly.type
_entity_poly.pdbx_seq_one_letter_code
_entity_poly.pdbx_strand_id
1 'polypeptide(L)'
;MRMHLALLLAAVFALSPFDGIAGEKQIVDVKELAGRWQGWITREQGQERATLIVSADGSYRALTPQGASTEGKFYLQDGKLRYRSSRTTGTASLSEDRGKTMLTVMPEDPKYHTGRAEYERVKE
;
A
#
# COMPACT_ATOMS: atom_id res chain seq x y z
N MET A 1 -49.89 -16.56 -44.20
CA MET A 1 -49.27 -15.47 -44.99
C MET A 1 -49.02 -14.27 -44.07
N ARG A 2 -47.81 -13.71 -44.12
CA ARG A 2 -47.34 -12.40 -43.58
C ARG A 2 -47.19 -12.32 -42.05
N MET A 3 -46.01 -12.57 -41.45
CA MET A 3 -44.73 -11.82 -41.38
C MET A 3 -44.77 -10.52 -40.56
N HIS A 4 -43.63 -10.30 -39.85
CA HIS A 4 -43.15 -9.11 -39.12
C HIS A 4 -43.54 -9.07 -37.62
N LEU A 5 -42.67 -8.78 -36.66
CA LEU A 5 -41.28 -8.30 -36.68
C LEU A 5 -40.66 -8.57 -35.29
N ALA A 6 -39.38 -8.95 -35.28
CA ALA A 6 -38.58 -9.15 -34.09
C ALA A 6 -38.44 -7.88 -33.24
N LEU A 7 -38.29 -8.04 -31.91
CA LEU A 7 -37.45 -7.15 -31.12
C LEU A 7 -36.78 -7.93 -29.99
N LEU A 8 -35.60 -8.47 -30.31
CA LEU A 8 -34.61 -8.94 -29.34
C LEU A 8 -34.06 -7.70 -28.61
N LEU A 9 -34.44 -7.50 -27.35
CA LEU A 9 -33.75 -6.56 -26.49
C LEU A 9 -32.52 -7.25 -25.90
N ALA A 10 -31.45 -7.34 -26.70
CA ALA A 10 -30.14 -7.74 -26.22
C ALA A 10 -29.58 -6.59 -25.35
N ALA A 11 -29.73 -6.71 -24.04
CA ALA A 11 -28.98 -5.89 -23.10
C ALA A 11 -27.52 -6.30 -23.19
N VAL A 12 -26.75 -5.63 -24.04
CA VAL A 12 -25.29 -5.63 -24.00
C VAL A 12 -24.91 -5.00 -22.67
N PHE A 13 -24.71 -5.81 -21.64
CA PHE A 13 -23.90 -5.40 -20.50
C PHE A 13 -22.50 -5.14 -21.05
N ALA A 14 -22.23 -3.87 -21.35
CA ALA A 14 -20.88 -3.40 -21.58
C ALA A 14 -20.06 -3.79 -20.35
N LEU A 15 -19.22 -4.81 -20.51
CA LEU A 15 -18.09 -5.07 -19.63
C LEU A 15 -17.18 -3.85 -19.75
N SER A 16 -17.47 -2.81 -18.99
CA SER A 16 -16.48 -1.80 -18.66
C SER A 16 -15.36 -2.57 -17.95
N PRO A 17 -14.11 -2.57 -18.46
CA PRO A 17 -13.01 -2.96 -17.60
C PRO A 17 -13.07 -1.98 -16.43
N PHE A 18 -13.16 -2.50 -15.22
CA PHE A 18 -12.85 -1.71 -14.03
C PHE A 18 -11.46 -1.11 -14.28
N ASP A 19 -11.40 0.17 -14.65
CA ASP A 19 -10.19 0.95 -14.50
C ASP A 19 -9.81 0.81 -13.04
N GLY A 20 -8.67 0.16 -12.81
CA GLY A 20 -8.24 -0.34 -11.52
C GLY A 20 -8.20 0.75 -10.47
N ILE A 21 -9.26 0.86 -9.68
CA ILE A 21 -9.21 1.54 -8.40
C ILE A 21 -8.42 0.59 -7.50
N ALA A 22 -7.19 0.99 -7.14
CA ALA A 22 -6.42 0.30 -6.11
C ALA A 22 -7.31 0.20 -4.86
N GLY A 23 -7.78 -1.00 -4.56
CA GLY A 23 -8.68 -1.22 -3.44
C GLY A 23 -7.90 -1.12 -2.14
N GLU A 24 -8.27 -0.19 -1.26
CA GLU A 24 -7.72 -0.20 0.10
C GLU A 24 -8.11 -1.51 0.77
N LYS A 25 -7.10 -2.24 1.24
CA LYS A 25 -7.26 -3.50 1.94
C LYS A 25 -7.33 -3.24 3.42
N GLN A 26 -8.46 -3.59 4.04
CA GLN A 26 -8.60 -3.57 5.48
C GLN A 26 -7.65 -4.60 6.10
N ILE A 27 -6.90 -4.18 7.12
CA ILE A 27 -6.01 -5.05 7.89
C ILE A 27 -6.67 -5.33 9.22
N VAL A 28 -6.83 -6.61 9.53
CA VAL A 28 -7.41 -7.05 10.80
C VAL A 28 -6.35 -7.55 11.77
N ASP A 29 -5.17 -7.93 11.25
CA ASP A 29 -4.03 -8.37 12.05
C ASP A 29 -2.72 -7.82 11.48
N VAL A 30 -1.89 -7.20 12.34
CA VAL A 30 -0.60 -6.62 11.94
C VAL A 30 0.35 -7.66 11.36
N LYS A 31 0.19 -8.94 11.72
CA LYS A 31 1.00 -10.03 11.18
C LYS A 31 0.88 -10.15 9.65
N GLU A 32 -0.21 -9.67 9.07
CA GLU A 32 -0.40 -9.64 7.62
C GLU A 32 0.67 -8.80 6.92
N LEU A 33 1.31 -7.85 7.61
CA LEU A 33 2.41 -7.04 7.07
C LEU A 33 3.75 -7.77 7.02
N ALA A 34 3.89 -8.90 7.72
CA ALA A 34 5.16 -9.60 7.85
C ALA A 34 5.77 -9.94 6.49
N GLY A 35 7.08 -9.79 6.37
CA GLY A 35 7.84 -10.08 5.17
C GLY A 35 8.66 -8.90 4.68
N ARG A 36 9.13 -9.03 3.43
CA ARG A 36 10.00 -8.05 2.78
C ARG A 36 9.23 -7.19 1.79
N TRP A 37 9.57 -5.91 1.80
CA TRP A 37 8.97 -4.88 0.97
C TRP A 37 10.04 -4.03 0.33
N GLN A 38 9.80 -3.54 -0.89
CA GLN A 38 10.70 -2.67 -1.61
C GLN A 38 9.98 -1.46 -2.17
N GLY A 39 10.57 -0.29 -2.01
CA GLY A 39 9.82 0.94 -2.21
C GLY A 39 10.68 2.16 -2.41
N TRP A 40 9.98 3.29 -2.37
CA TRP A 40 10.54 4.63 -2.45
C TRP A 40 10.15 5.41 -1.20
N ILE A 41 11.11 6.09 -0.60
CA ILE A 41 10.90 7.02 0.51
C ILE A 41 11.19 8.44 0.03
N THR A 42 10.45 9.41 0.54
CA THR A 42 10.80 10.83 0.35
C THR A 42 11.91 11.26 1.30
N ARG A 43 12.94 11.89 0.75
CA ARG A 43 14.07 12.56 1.41
C ARG A 43 14.14 14.02 0.94
N GLU A 44 15.02 14.79 1.55
CA GLU A 44 15.31 16.18 1.16
C GLU A 44 15.69 16.34 -0.31
N GLN A 45 16.54 15.44 -0.83
CA GLN A 45 17.03 15.50 -2.21
C GLN A 45 16.13 14.77 -3.22
N GLY A 46 14.93 14.34 -2.82
CA GLY A 46 13.99 13.63 -3.69
C GLY A 46 13.64 12.23 -3.17
N GLN A 47 13.39 11.29 -4.09
CA GLN A 47 13.03 9.92 -3.73
C GLN A 47 14.27 9.02 -3.65
N GLU A 48 14.31 8.17 -2.63
CA GLU A 48 15.37 7.19 -2.42
C GLU A 48 14.76 5.78 -2.36
N ARG A 49 15.43 4.78 -2.94
CA ARG A 49 15.05 3.38 -2.78
C ARG A 49 15.21 2.94 -1.33
N ALA A 50 14.28 2.13 -0.84
CA ALA A 50 14.38 1.52 0.48
C ALA A 50 13.85 0.07 0.47
N THR A 51 14.48 -0.76 1.29
CA THR A 51 13.96 -2.08 1.67
C THR A 51 13.37 -1.97 3.07
N LEU A 52 12.16 -2.47 3.25
CA LEU A 52 11.48 -2.54 4.54
C LEU A 52 11.28 -4.02 4.89
N ILE A 53 11.72 -4.41 6.08
CA ILE A 53 11.56 -5.77 6.61
C ILE A 53 10.66 -5.67 7.83
N VAL A 54 9.52 -6.36 7.80
CA VAL A 54 8.50 -6.33 8.86
C VAL A 54 8.40 -7.72 9.48
N SER A 55 8.49 -7.78 10.81
CA SER A 55 8.27 -8.97 11.61
C SER A 55 6.78 -9.18 11.89
N ALA A 56 6.39 -10.41 12.28
CA ALA A 56 4.98 -10.76 12.54
C ALA A 56 4.34 -9.96 13.68
N ASP A 57 5.13 -9.41 14.60
CA ASP A 57 4.64 -8.56 15.69
C ASP A 57 4.47 -7.08 15.27
N GLY A 58 4.71 -6.76 14.00
CA GLY A 58 4.64 -5.41 13.44
C GLY A 58 5.93 -4.60 13.60
N SER A 59 6.95 -5.09 14.30
CA SER A 59 8.25 -4.42 14.37
C SER A 59 8.92 -4.43 12.99
N TYR A 60 9.64 -3.36 12.64
CA TYR A 60 10.25 -3.25 11.32
C TYR A 60 11.58 -2.52 11.33
N ARG A 61 12.35 -2.79 10.26
CA ARG A 61 13.55 -2.04 9.89
C ARG A 61 13.44 -1.60 8.44
N ALA A 62 13.57 -0.30 8.19
CA ALA A 62 13.77 0.27 6.86
C ALA A 62 15.28 0.51 6.64
N LEU A 63 15.76 0.18 5.45
CA LEU A 63 17.16 0.25 5.05
C LEU A 63 17.25 0.91 3.68
N THR A 64 18.13 1.89 3.54
CA THR A 64 18.47 2.45 2.22
C THR A 64 19.81 1.91 1.74
N PRO A 65 20.09 1.91 0.41
CA PRO A 65 21.35 1.43 -0.14
C PRO A 65 22.60 2.12 0.45
N GLN A 66 22.43 3.36 0.93
CA GLN A 66 23.49 4.18 1.52
C GLN A 66 23.76 3.83 3.00
N GLY A 67 23.07 2.82 3.54
CA GLY A 67 23.25 2.34 4.91
C GLY A 67 22.40 3.05 5.96
N ALA A 68 21.57 4.03 5.58
CA ALA A 68 20.67 4.68 6.51
C ALA A 68 19.58 3.69 6.97
N SER A 69 19.42 3.54 8.29
CA SER A 69 18.38 2.70 8.87
C SER A 69 17.37 3.49 9.69
N THR A 70 16.14 3.00 9.72
CA THR A 70 15.06 3.46 10.60
C THR A 70 14.36 2.23 11.17
N GLU A 71 14.13 2.24 12.47
CA GLU A 71 13.41 1.17 13.17
C GLU A 71 12.07 1.71 13.66
N GLY A 72 11.07 0.84 13.74
CA GLY A 72 9.75 1.22 14.20
C GLY A 72 8.83 0.03 14.40
N LYS A 73 7.58 0.34 14.68
CA LYS A 73 6.52 -0.64 14.88
C LYS A 73 5.21 -0.17 14.27
N PHE A 74 4.58 -1.07 13.51
CA PHE A 74 3.20 -0.95 13.08
C PHE A 74 2.26 -1.48 14.17
N TYR A 75 1.08 -0.89 14.29
CA TYR A 75 0.05 -1.34 15.22
C TYR A 75 -1.33 -0.92 14.72
N LEU A 76 -2.36 -1.65 15.14
CA LEU A 76 -3.76 -1.28 14.90
C LEU A 76 -4.27 -0.43 16.06
N GLN A 77 -4.91 0.68 15.74
CA GLN A 77 -5.58 1.55 16.70
C GLN A 77 -6.88 2.05 16.06
N ASP A 78 -8.01 1.85 16.73
CA ASP A 78 -9.34 2.25 16.25
C ASP A 78 -9.65 1.75 14.83
N GLY A 79 -9.23 0.51 14.52
CA GLY A 79 -9.40 -0.12 13.20
C GLY A 79 -8.50 0.46 12.09
N LYS A 80 -7.57 1.37 12.43
CA LYS A 80 -6.63 1.97 11.49
C LYS A 80 -5.22 1.45 11.72
N LEU A 81 -4.48 1.21 10.64
CA LEU A 81 -3.07 0.89 10.71
C LEU A 81 -2.26 2.18 10.98
N ARG A 82 -1.53 2.17 12.09
CA ARG A 82 -0.65 3.25 12.55
C ARG A 82 0.79 2.75 12.58
N TYR A 83 1.72 3.69 12.63
CA TYR A 83 3.11 3.37 12.91
C TYR A 83 3.76 4.40 13.83
N ARG A 84 4.78 3.93 14.56
CA ARG A 84 5.73 4.78 15.28
C ARG A 84 7.13 4.30 14.97
N SER A 85 7.99 5.20 14.53
CA SER A 85 9.40 4.94 14.26
C SER A 85 10.31 5.81 15.09
N SER A 86 11.61 5.58 15.00
CA SER A 86 12.62 6.46 15.58
C SER A 86 12.66 7.87 14.95
N ARG A 87 11.93 8.12 13.85
CA ARG A 87 11.94 9.41 13.13
C ARG A 87 10.59 10.11 13.12
N THR A 88 9.51 9.37 12.87
CA THR A 88 8.15 9.89 12.68
C THR A 88 7.09 8.93 13.21
N THR A 89 5.90 9.47 13.44
CA THR A 89 4.64 8.74 13.66
C THR A 89 3.66 9.06 12.53
N GLY A 90 2.72 8.16 12.29
CA GLY A 90 1.64 8.42 11.36
C GLY A 90 0.77 7.22 11.05
N THR A 91 0.17 7.23 9.86
CA THR A 91 -0.70 6.17 9.36
C THR A 91 0.01 5.33 8.31
N ALA A 92 -0.48 4.10 8.14
CA ALA A 92 -0.15 3.30 7.00
C ALA A 92 -1.43 2.66 6.44
N SER A 93 -1.41 2.30 5.16
CA SER A 93 -2.50 1.60 4.50
C SER A 93 -1.96 0.55 3.55
N LEU A 94 -2.69 -0.56 3.42
CA LEU A 94 -2.45 -1.53 2.37
C LEU A 94 -3.43 -1.30 1.23
N SER A 95 -2.97 -1.50 0.02
CA SER A 95 -3.84 -1.63 -1.14
C SER A 95 -3.39 -2.79 -2.01
N GLU A 96 -4.31 -3.30 -2.81
CA GLU A 96 -4.00 -4.24 -3.87
C GLU A 96 -4.27 -3.57 -5.22
N ASP A 97 -3.26 -3.59 -6.09
CA ASP A 97 -3.33 -3.08 -7.45
C ASP A 97 -2.70 -4.09 -8.41
N ARG A 98 -3.45 -4.56 -9.41
CA ARG A 98 -2.98 -5.49 -10.46
C ARG A 98 -2.20 -6.70 -9.92
N GLY A 99 -2.64 -7.29 -8.80
CA GLY A 99 -2.00 -8.45 -8.17
C GLY A 99 -0.71 -8.15 -7.40
N LYS A 100 -0.46 -6.86 -7.11
CA LYS A 100 0.60 -6.36 -6.25
C LYS A 100 0.01 -5.82 -4.96
N THR A 101 0.63 -6.16 -3.84
CA THR A 101 0.29 -5.57 -2.54
C THR A 101 1.19 -4.37 -2.31
N MET A 102 0.57 -3.20 -2.10
CA MET A 102 1.25 -1.95 -1.84
C MET A 102 1.03 -1.53 -0.39
N LEU A 103 2.09 -1.10 0.28
CA LEU A 103 2.06 -0.47 1.60
C LEU A 103 2.40 1.00 1.43
N THR A 104 1.46 1.88 1.77
CA THR A 104 1.69 3.32 1.85
C THR A 104 1.88 3.72 3.30
N VAL A 105 2.90 4.53 3.59
CA VAL A 105 3.18 5.10 4.91
C VAL A 105 3.14 6.61 4.80
N MET A 106 2.35 7.24 5.66
CA MET A 106 2.14 8.69 5.69
C MET A 106 2.45 9.26 7.08
N PRO A 107 3.51 10.06 7.23
CA PRO A 107 3.76 10.79 8.47
C PRO A 107 2.63 11.77 8.80
N GLU A 108 2.29 11.92 10.08
CA GLU A 108 1.32 12.93 10.55
C GLU A 108 1.83 14.36 10.40
N ASP A 109 3.12 14.56 10.66
CA ASP A 109 3.83 15.84 10.48
C ASP A 109 4.98 15.64 9.49
N PRO A 110 4.70 15.72 8.17
CA PRO A 110 5.72 15.57 7.15
C PRO A 110 6.66 16.77 7.18
N LYS A 111 7.81 16.62 7.84
CA LYS A 111 8.92 17.59 7.76
C LYS A 111 9.63 17.49 6.41
N TYR A 112 10.39 18.52 6.04
CA TYR A 112 11.16 18.59 4.77
C TYR A 112 12.01 17.35 4.42
N HIS A 113 12.38 16.53 5.41
CA HIS A 113 13.21 15.34 5.22
C HIS A 113 12.47 14.00 5.42
N THR A 114 11.16 14.02 5.70
CA THR A 114 10.33 12.84 5.96
C THR A 114 8.94 12.99 5.33
N GLY A 115 8.72 12.33 4.20
CA GLY A 115 7.43 12.37 3.49
C GLY A 115 6.81 10.99 3.31
N ARG A 116 5.85 10.91 2.38
CA ARG A 116 5.18 9.65 1.99
C ARG A 116 6.21 8.60 1.59
N ALA A 117 5.96 7.36 1.98
CA ALA A 117 6.69 6.21 1.47
C ALA A 117 5.71 5.20 0.88
N GLU A 118 6.14 4.54 -0.20
CA GLU A 118 5.37 3.50 -0.87
C GLU A 118 6.24 2.29 -1.09
N TYR A 119 5.75 1.12 -0.71
CA TYR A 119 6.47 -0.14 -0.85
C TYR A 119 5.59 -1.20 -1.50
N GLU A 120 6.15 -1.94 -2.45
CA GLU A 120 5.57 -3.16 -3.00
C GLU A 120 6.06 -4.37 -2.21
N ARG A 121 5.16 -5.31 -1.93
CA ARG A 121 5.54 -6.58 -1.30
C ARG A 121 6.41 -7.38 -2.26
N VAL A 122 7.55 -7.86 -1.77
CA VAL A 122 8.40 -8.78 -2.51
C VAL A 122 7.79 -10.18 -2.39
N LYS A 123 7.50 -10.81 -3.53
CA LYS A 123 7.12 -12.23 -3.59
C LYS A 123 8.40 -13.05 -3.45
N GLU A 124 8.42 -13.99 -2.51
CA GLU A 124 9.49 -14.98 -2.39
C GLU A 124 9.41 -16.03 -3.51
#